data_AF-A0A127SJX2-F1
#
_entry.id   AF-A0A127SJX2-F1
#
_cell.length_a   1.000
_cell.length_b   1.000
_cell.length_c   1.000
_cell.angle_alpha   90.00
_cell.angle_beta   90.00
_cell.angle_gamma   90.00
#
_symmetry.space_group_name_H-M   'P 1'
#
loop_
_entity.id
_entity.type
_entity.pdbx_description
1 polymer ?
#
loop_
_entity_poly.entity_id
_entity_poly.type
_entity_poly.pdbx_seq_one_letter_code
_entity_poly.pdbx_strand_id
1 'polypeptide(L)'
;MSKITAGSLAAVLAFSMAACGSSSASSDGAGESAGKAVTVNGKSAKATSLADFGTMEDLEKAAKEEGALNVIALPHDWSNYGEVIEGFKKKYPEIKVTELNPNASSKEELDAAKTNKGTDAAPDVFDVGQAIAATSTDSFAPYKVQAWDKIPDTAKDADGAYYADYTGIMSVGWNADKYGEINSLDD
;
A
#
# COMPACT_ATOMS: atom_id res chain seq x y z
N MET A 1 -0.73 -35.33 -27.29
CA MET A 1 -1.06 -36.62 -26.67
C MET A 1 -1.96 -36.31 -25.48
N SER A 2 -3.27 -36.27 -25.69
CA SER A 2 -4.20 -37.40 -25.50
C SER A 2 -4.14 -37.90 -24.05
N LYS A 3 -5.05 -37.46 -23.18
CA LYS A 3 -6.44 -37.94 -22.96
C LYS A 3 -6.46 -38.63 -21.59
N ILE A 4 -7.18 -38.07 -20.62
CA ILE A 4 -7.95 -38.89 -19.66
C ILE A 4 -9.36 -38.30 -19.62
N THR A 5 -10.30 -39.21 -19.81
CA THR A 5 -11.69 -39.02 -20.15
C THR A 5 -12.56 -39.34 -18.93
N ALA A 6 -13.69 -38.64 -18.85
CA ALA A 6 -15.01 -39.10 -18.39
C ALA A 6 -15.27 -39.34 -16.89
N GLY A 7 -16.38 -38.74 -16.45
CA GLY A 7 -17.13 -39.16 -15.27
C GLY A 7 -18.18 -38.13 -14.83
N SER A 8 -19.22 -37.89 -15.64
CA SER A 8 -20.40 -37.12 -15.23
C SER A 8 -21.24 -37.89 -14.20
N LEU A 9 -21.74 -37.21 -13.16
CA LEU A 9 -23.09 -37.41 -12.66
C LEU A 9 -23.57 -36.14 -11.95
N ALA A 10 -24.70 -35.60 -12.41
CA ALA A 10 -25.40 -34.49 -11.79
C ALA A 10 -26.22 -34.97 -10.58
N ALA A 11 -26.25 -34.19 -9.51
CA ALA A 11 -27.35 -34.19 -8.54
C ALA A 11 -27.45 -32.81 -7.87
N VAL A 12 -28.55 -32.13 -8.17
CA VAL A 12 -29.02 -30.91 -7.50
C VAL A 12 -29.55 -31.30 -6.13
N LEU A 13 -29.01 -30.72 -5.06
CA LEU A 13 -29.63 -30.71 -3.74
C LEU A 13 -29.42 -29.33 -3.10
N ALA A 14 -30.46 -28.51 -3.18
CA ALA A 14 -30.61 -27.33 -2.34
C ALA A 14 -31.13 -27.77 -0.97
N PHE A 15 -30.42 -27.42 0.10
CA PHE A 15 -30.98 -27.37 1.45
C PHE A 15 -30.46 -26.12 2.14
N SER A 16 -31.38 -25.18 2.35
CA SER A 16 -31.25 -24.08 3.29
C SER A 16 -31.31 -24.64 4.71
N MET A 17 -30.33 -24.33 5.55
CA MET A 17 -30.48 -24.39 7.00
C MET A 17 -29.92 -23.12 7.62
N ALA A 18 -30.83 -22.36 8.24
CA ALA A 18 -30.49 -21.43 9.30
C ALA A 18 -30.17 -22.25 10.56
N ALA A 19 -29.01 -22.01 11.17
CA ALA A 19 -28.68 -22.53 12.48
C ALA A 19 -28.02 -21.42 13.32
N CYS A 20 -28.77 -20.89 14.29
CA CYS A 20 -28.22 -20.30 15.49
C CYS A 20 -27.64 -21.41 16.37
N GLY A 21 -26.43 -21.23 16.91
CA GLY A 21 -25.88 -22.15 17.92
C GLY A 21 -24.41 -21.89 18.22
N SER A 22 -24.14 -21.39 19.42
CA SER A 22 -22.84 -20.94 19.93
C SER A 22 -21.81 -22.06 20.17
N SER A 23 -20.54 -21.63 20.07
CA SER A 23 -19.30 -22.12 20.73
C SER A 23 -18.77 -23.52 20.41
N SER A 24 -17.66 -23.59 19.66
CA SER A 24 -16.31 -23.82 20.24
C SER A 24 -15.22 -23.84 19.14
N ALA A 25 -14.13 -23.16 19.47
CA ALA A 25 -12.84 -23.02 18.80
C ALA A 25 -12.48 -23.97 17.63
N SER A 26 -12.25 -23.36 16.47
CA SER A 26 -11.11 -23.66 15.60
C SER A 26 -10.65 -22.33 15.03
N SER A 27 -9.56 -21.79 15.55
CA SER A 27 -8.97 -20.54 15.08
C SER A 27 -8.14 -20.82 13.84
N ASP A 28 -8.81 -20.96 12.69
CA ASP A 28 -8.18 -20.63 11.43
C ASP A 28 -8.33 -19.13 11.25
N GLY A 29 -7.28 -18.39 11.60
CA GLY A 29 -7.16 -16.96 11.36
C GLY A 29 -7.00 -16.70 9.87
N ALA A 30 -8.06 -16.88 9.10
CA ALA A 30 -8.28 -16.13 7.89
C ALA A 30 -8.80 -14.77 8.34
N GLY A 31 -7.93 -13.75 8.36
CA GLY A 31 -8.37 -12.37 8.51
C GLY A 31 -9.46 -12.14 7.47
N GLU A 32 -10.68 -11.87 7.93
CA GLU A 32 -11.82 -11.63 7.06
C GLU A 32 -11.51 -10.36 6.27
N SER A 33 -11.19 -10.51 4.98
CA SER A 33 -10.87 -9.35 4.13
C SER A 33 -12.12 -8.47 4.04
N ALA A 34 -12.00 -7.22 4.44
CA ALA A 34 -13.12 -6.28 4.47
C ALA A 34 -13.52 -5.80 3.06
N GLY A 35 -12.73 -6.10 2.04
CA GLY A 35 -12.89 -5.61 0.67
C GLY A 35 -13.53 -6.61 -0.30
N LYS A 36 -14.04 -6.09 -1.40
CA LYS A 36 -14.54 -6.85 -2.55
C LYS A 36 -13.39 -7.24 -3.45
N ALA A 37 -13.43 -8.44 -4.03
CA ALA A 37 -12.44 -8.87 -5.01
C ALA A 37 -12.35 -7.90 -6.20
N VAL A 38 -11.14 -7.54 -6.60
CA VAL A 38 -10.86 -6.65 -7.74
C VAL A 38 -10.13 -7.36 -8.85
N THR A 39 -10.36 -6.92 -10.09
CA THR A 39 -9.56 -7.34 -11.25
C THR A 39 -8.54 -6.25 -11.55
N VAL A 40 -7.26 -6.56 -11.40
CA VAL A 40 -6.18 -5.62 -11.67
C VAL A 40 -5.90 -5.56 -13.17
N ASN A 41 -5.68 -4.36 -13.71
CA ASN A 41 -5.23 -4.19 -15.09
C ASN A 41 -3.86 -4.85 -15.28
N GLY A 42 -3.77 -5.86 -16.16
CA GLY A 42 -2.55 -6.63 -16.37
C GLY A 42 -1.36 -5.83 -16.94
N LYS A 43 -1.62 -4.67 -17.59
CA LYS A 43 -0.58 -3.73 -18.01
C LYS A 43 -0.05 -2.98 -16.79
N SER A 44 -0.93 -2.36 -16.00
CA SER A 44 -0.56 -1.63 -14.77
C SER A 44 0.19 -2.53 -13.79
N ALA A 45 -0.29 -3.75 -13.57
CA ALA A 45 0.33 -4.73 -12.65
C ALA A 45 1.75 -5.17 -13.02
N LYS A 46 2.18 -4.96 -14.27
CA LYS A 46 3.50 -5.34 -14.78
C LYS A 46 4.39 -4.14 -15.07
N ALA A 47 3.87 -2.93 -14.93
CA ALA A 47 4.63 -1.72 -15.20
C ALA A 47 5.70 -1.54 -14.12
N THR A 48 6.92 -1.26 -14.55
CA THR A 48 8.09 -1.04 -13.70
C THR A 48 8.69 0.35 -13.87
N SER A 49 8.15 1.14 -14.80
CA SER A 49 8.55 2.52 -15.03
C SER A 49 7.48 3.29 -15.82
N LEU A 50 7.69 4.61 -15.98
CA LEU A 50 6.85 5.44 -16.85
C LEU A 50 6.82 4.95 -18.31
N ALA A 51 7.93 4.37 -18.80
CA ALA A 51 8.03 3.90 -20.17
C ALA A 51 7.04 2.78 -20.52
N ASP A 52 6.61 2.00 -19.52
CA ASP A 52 5.60 0.95 -19.71
C ASP A 52 4.20 1.52 -19.96
N PHE A 53 3.94 2.74 -19.50
CA PHE A 53 2.73 3.49 -19.81
C PHE A 53 2.87 4.24 -21.13
N GLY A 54 4.05 4.81 -21.39
CA GLY A 54 4.40 5.64 -22.54
C GLY A 54 4.79 7.03 -22.08
N THR A 55 3.77 7.85 -21.77
CA THR A 55 3.92 9.22 -21.28
C THR A 55 3.30 9.40 -19.90
N MET A 56 3.50 10.58 -19.28
CA MET A 56 2.83 10.93 -18.03
C MET A 56 1.32 11.03 -18.26
N GLU A 57 0.89 11.55 -19.41
CA GLU A 57 -0.53 11.63 -19.79
C GLU A 57 -1.16 10.25 -19.92
N ASP A 58 -0.43 9.25 -20.44
CA ASP A 58 -0.90 7.87 -20.54
C ASP A 58 -1.03 7.20 -19.16
N LEU A 59 -0.09 7.48 -18.25
CA LEU A 59 -0.16 7.02 -16.86
C LEU A 59 -1.34 7.66 -16.14
N GLU A 60 -1.51 8.99 -16.24
CA GLU A 60 -2.63 9.71 -15.66
C GLU A 60 -3.97 9.19 -16.19
N LYS A 61 -4.06 8.89 -17.49
CA LYS A 61 -5.25 8.29 -18.08
C LYS A 61 -5.55 6.91 -17.49
N ALA A 62 -4.55 6.04 -17.39
CA ALA A 62 -4.72 4.71 -16.80
C ALA A 62 -5.17 4.80 -15.33
N ALA A 63 -4.56 5.68 -14.54
CA ALA A 63 -4.95 5.90 -13.15
C ALA A 63 -6.39 6.44 -13.01
N LYS A 64 -6.83 7.33 -13.91
CA LYS A 64 -8.23 7.81 -13.96
C LYS A 64 -9.21 6.73 -14.38
N GLU A 65 -8.82 5.83 -15.28
CA GLU A 65 -9.64 4.66 -15.67
C GLU A 65 -9.79 3.67 -14.51
N GLU A 66 -8.75 3.50 -13.67
CA GLU A 66 -8.81 2.71 -12.43
C GLU A 66 -9.66 3.41 -11.34
N GLY A 67 -9.50 4.73 -11.19
CA GLY A 67 -10.44 5.60 -10.46
C GLY A 67 -10.37 5.55 -8.93
N ALA A 68 -9.44 4.79 -8.36
CA ALA A 68 -9.26 4.69 -6.91
C ALA A 68 -7.77 4.64 -6.52
N LEU A 69 -7.45 5.17 -5.35
CA LEU A 69 -6.14 5.10 -4.73
C LEU A 69 -6.32 4.94 -3.21
N ASN A 70 -5.81 3.85 -2.66
CA ASN A 70 -5.80 3.56 -1.23
C ASN A 70 -4.41 3.86 -0.67
N VAL A 71 -4.29 4.90 0.16
CA VAL A 71 -3.07 5.21 0.91
C VAL A 71 -3.21 4.71 2.34
N ILE A 72 -2.11 4.35 2.99
CA ILE A 72 -2.08 3.93 4.40
C ILE A 72 -0.94 4.63 5.14
N ALA A 73 -1.09 4.85 6.45
CA ALA A 73 -0.04 5.41 7.31
C ALA A 73 0.47 6.81 6.88
N LEU A 74 -0.38 7.62 6.24
CA LEU A 74 -0.04 9.00 5.86
C LEU A 74 -0.81 10.02 6.73
N PRO A 75 -0.42 10.23 8.01
CA PRO A 75 -1.11 11.19 8.86
C PRO A 75 -0.81 12.61 8.39
N HIS A 76 -1.83 13.48 8.41
CA HIS A 76 -1.76 14.80 7.78
C HIS A 76 -0.71 15.73 8.38
N ASP A 77 -0.37 15.53 9.65
CA ASP A 77 0.60 16.32 10.41
C ASP A 77 2.05 15.80 10.26
N TRP A 78 2.26 14.70 9.56
CA TRP A 78 3.58 14.14 9.28
C TRP A 78 4.06 14.50 7.89
N SER A 79 5.27 15.06 7.79
CA SER A 79 5.95 15.36 6.52
C SER A 79 5.09 16.11 5.48
N ASN A 80 4.09 16.87 5.94
CA ASN A 80 3.12 17.61 5.11
C ASN A 80 2.22 16.73 4.21
N TYR A 81 1.93 15.47 4.60
CA TYR A 81 1.07 14.60 3.81
C TYR A 81 -0.35 15.13 3.60
N GLY A 82 -0.89 15.95 4.52
CA GLY A 82 -2.21 16.56 4.34
C GLY A 82 -2.28 17.39 3.05
N GLU A 83 -1.32 18.28 2.82
CA GLU A 83 -1.25 19.09 1.60
C GLU A 83 -0.94 18.26 0.35
N VAL A 84 -0.11 17.22 0.47
CA VAL A 84 0.20 16.30 -0.64
C VAL A 84 -1.07 15.58 -1.10
N ILE A 85 -1.84 15.02 -0.17
CA ILE A 85 -3.08 14.30 -0.44
C ILE A 85 -4.15 15.23 -1.01
N GLU A 86 -4.37 16.39 -0.39
CA GLU A 86 -5.36 17.36 -0.88
C GLU A 86 -4.96 17.95 -2.25
N GLY A 87 -3.67 18.19 -2.46
CA GLY A 87 -3.11 18.57 -3.76
C GLY A 87 -3.36 17.50 -4.83
N PHE A 88 -3.19 16.22 -4.49
CA PHE A 88 -3.48 15.10 -5.40
C PHE A 88 -4.97 15.03 -5.73
N LYS A 89 -5.85 15.04 -4.73
CA LYS A 89 -7.32 15.03 -4.91
C LYS A 89 -7.79 16.20 -5.78
N LYS A 90 -7.20 17.39 -5.61
CA LYS A 90 -7.51 18.57 -6.43
C LYS A 90 -7.03 18.43 -7.88
N LYS A 91 -5.86 17.83 -8.10
CA LYS A 91 -5.31 17.62 -9.45
C LYS A 91 -6.04 16.50 -10.20
N TYR A 92 -6.50 15.48 -9.50
CA TYR A 92 -7.15 14.28 -10.06
C TYR A 92 -8.48 13.97 -9.36
N PRO A 93 -9.52 14.82 -9.54
CA PRO A 93 -10.80 14.65 -8.86
C PRO A 93 -11.55 13.36 -9.23
N GLU A 94 -11.19 12.71 -10.35
CA GLU A 94 -11.76 11.44 -10.78
C GLU A 94 -11.20 10.23 -10.03
N ILE A 95 -10.06 10.39 -9.34
CA ILE A 95 -9.43 9.33 -8.55
C ILE A 95 -9.87 9.50 -7.10
N LYS A 96 -10.67 8.54 -6.61
CA LYS A 96 -11.07 8.52 -5.20
C LYS A 96 -9.89 8.10 -4.33
N VAL A 97 -9.37 9.03 -3.54
CA VAL A 97 -8.36 8.72 -2.50
C VAL A 97 -9.06 8.24 -1.23
N THR A 98 -8.72 7.03 -0.78
CA THR A 98 -9.13 6.48 0.51
C THR A 98 -7.92 6.42 1.43
N GLU A 99 -8.03 7.05 2.60
CA GLU A 99 -6.95 7.10 3.60
C GLU A 99 -7.21 6.05 4.67
N LEU A 100 -6.46 4.95 4.61
CA LEU A 100 -6.54 3.83 5.52
C LEU A 100 -5.64 4.09 6.73
N ASN A 101 -6.17 3.88 7.94
CA ASN A 101 -5.44 3.98 9.21
C ASN A 101 -4.22 4.94 9.18
N PRO A 102 -4.42 6.26 9.23
CA PRO A 102 -3.33 7.23 9.06
C PRO A 102 -2.22 7.11 10.11
N ASN A 103 -2.47 6.43 11.24
CA ASN A 103 -1.48 6.25 12.30
C ASN A 103 -0.94 4.80 12.36
N ALA A 104 -1.10 4.02 11.29
CA ALA A 104 -0.54 2.68 11.20
C ALA A 104 0.99 2.70 11.29
N SER A 105 1.55 1.69 11.96
CA SER A 105 2.98 1.39 11.90
C SER A 105 3.35 0.66 10.61
N SER A 106 4.64 0.67 10.26
CA SER A 106 5.14 -0.06 9.08
C SER A 106 4.80 -1.55 9.07
N LYS A 107 4.64 -2.17 10.25
CA LYS A 107 4.18 -3.55 10.35
C LYS A 107 2.70 -3.69 10.00
N GLU A 108 1.86 -2.78 10.51
CA GLU A 108 0.41 -2.80 10.27
C GLU A 108 0.10 -2.53 8.79
N GLU A 109 0.90 -1.72 8.10
CA GLU A 109 0.77 -1.52 6.66
C GLU A 109 0.96 -2.83 5.87
N LEU A 110 2.04 -3.57 6.15
CA LEU A 110 2.33 -4.85 5.51
C LEU A 110 1.28 -5.92 5.86
N ASP A 111 0.80 -5.93 7.11
CA ASP A 111 -0.26 -6.84 7.54
C ASP A 111 -1.60 -6.51 6.84
N ALA A 112 -1.90 -5.22 6.62
CA ALA A 112 -3.07 -4.78 5.86
C ALA A 112 -2.99 -5.22 4.39
N ALA A 113 -1.81 -5.08 3.76
CA ALA A 113 -1.58 -5.54 2.40
C ALA A 113 -1.77 -7.06 2.25
N LYS A 114 -1.22 -7.83 3.20
CA LYS A 114 -1.37 -9.28 3.21
C LYS A 114 -2.83 -9.70 3.40
N THR A 115 -3.55 -9.03 4.30
CA THR A 115 -4.94 -9.35 4.65
C THR A 115 -5.91 -9.02 3.52
N ASN A 116 -5.68 -7.90 2.82
CA ASN A 116 -6.58 -7.40 1.79
C ASN A 116 -6.11 -7.69 0.36
N LYS A 117 -5.10 -8.56 0.20
CA LYS A 117 -4.55 -8.89 -1.11
C LYS A 117 -5.64 -9.33 -2.10
N GLY A 118 -5.72 -8.64 -3.24
CA GLY A 118 -6.70 -8.94 -4.29
C GLY A 118 -8.10 -8.35 -4.05
N THR A 119 -8.27 -7.48 -3.06
CA THR A 119 -9.51 -6.76 -2.81
C THR A 119 -9.34 -5.24 -2.94
N ASP A 120 -10.47 -4.53 -3.04
CA ASP A 120 -10.52 -3.06 -3.10
C ASP A 120 -10.14 -2.37 -1.78
N ALA A 121 -9.82 -3.14 -0.73
CA ALA A 121 -9.33 -2.65 0.56
C ALA A 121 -7.80 -2.79 0.71
N ALA A 122 -7.09 -3.31 -0.29
CA ALA A 122 -5.63 -3.35 -0.28
C ALA A 122 -5.05 -1.94 -0.33
N PRO A 123 -4.02 -1.61 0.49
CA PRO A 123 -3.22 -0.41 0.28
C PRO A 123 -2.46 -0.49 -1.05
N ASP A 124 -2.38 0.63 -1.76
CA ASP A 124 -1.68 0.77 -3.04
C ASP A 124 -0.27 1.38 -2.87
N VAL A 125 -0.09 2.20 -1.83
CA VAL A 125 1.17 2.92 -1.53
C VAL A 125 1.50 2.76 -0.05
N PHE A 126 2.78 2.59 0.25
CA PHE A 126 3.32 2.32 1.59
C PHE A 126 4.34 3.41 1.97
N ASP A 127 4.32 3.89 3.22
CA ASP A 127 5.36 4.75 3.80
C ASP A 127 5.99 4.05 5.00
N VAL A 128 6.98 3.20 4.72
CA VAL A 128 7.62 2.34 5.70
C VAL A 128 9.06 2.74 5.97
N GLY A 129 9.53 2.50 7.19
CA GLY A 129 10.95 2.68 7.51
C GLY A 129 11.85 1.83 6.60
N GLN A 130 12.98 2.40 6.15
CA GLN A 130 13.87 1.77 5.16
C GLN A 130 14.34 0.36 5.54
N ALA A 131 14.55 0.06 6.82
CA ALA A 131 14.93 -1.28 7.27
C ALA A 131 13.81 -2.32 7.07
N ILE A 132 12.54 -1.91 7.22
CA ILE A 132 11.37 -2.75 6.94
C ILE A 132 11.23 -2.92 5.43
N ALA A 133 11.39 -1.85 4.65
CA ALA A 133 11.34 -1.92 3.20
C ALA A 133 12.36 -2.94 2.64
N ALA A 134 13.60 -2.85 3.10
CA ALA A 134 14.70 -3.72 2.68
C ALA A 134 14.50 -5.22 3.01
N THR A 135 13.64 -5.54 3.98
CA THR A 135 13.34 -6.92 4.38
C THR A 135 11.99 -7.42 3.87
N SER A 136 11.24 -6.58 3.15
CA SER A 136 9.86 -6.85 2.72
C SER A 136 9.66 -6.66 1.22
N THR A 137 10.72 -6.73 0.41
CA THR A 137 10.69 -6.44 -1.04
C THR A 137 9.64 -7.25 -1.81
N ASP A 138 9.36 -8.49 -1.38
CA ASP A 138 8.34 -9.35 -2.00
C ASP A 138 6.89 -8.84 -1.83
N SER A 139 6.67 -7.87 -0.94
CA SER A 139 5.37 -7.22 -0.75
C SER A 139 5.13 -6.06 -1.70
N PHE A 140 6.16 -5.57 -2.41
CA PHE A 140 6.07 -4.37 -3.24
C PHE A 140 6.15 -4.71 -4.74
N ALA A 141 5.36 -4.00 -5.53
CA ALA A 141 5.54 -4.00 -6.98
C ALA A 141 6.74 -3.11 -7.34
N PRO A 142 7.75 -3.60 -8.06
CA PRO A 142 8.90 -2.79 -8.42
C PRO A 142 8.50 -1.64 -9.36
N TYR A 143 8.83 -0.40 -9.01
CA TYR A 143 8.56 0.76 -9.87
C TYR A 143 9.63 1.84 -9.74
N LYS A 144 10.32 2.12 -10.86
CA LYS A 144 11.33 3.18 -10.98
C LYS A 144 10.66 4.47 -11.44
N VAL A 145 10.47 5.39 -10.49
CA VAL A 145 9.85 6.71 -10.74
C VAL A 145 10.62 7.54 -11.77
N GLN A 146 9.97 8.55 -12.36
CA GLN A 146 10.59 9.40 -13.40
C GLN A 146 11.94 10.03 -12.97
N ALA A 147 12.11 10.31 -11.67
CA ALA A 147 13.33 10.87 -11.11
C ALA A 147 14.33 9.81 -10.58
N TRP A 148 14.18 8.54 -10.95
CA TRP A 148 14.95 7.41 -10.40
C TRP A 148 16.47 7.61 -10.37
N ASP A 149 17.02 8.19 -11.44
CA ASP A 149 18.46 8.44 -11.58
C ASP A 149 18.97 9.57 -10.68
N LYS A 150 18.06 10.34 -10.06
CA LYS A 150 18.39 11.40 -9.10
C LYS A 150 18.39 10.90 -7.66
N ILE A 151 17.90 9.68 -7.41
CA ILE A 151 17.87 9.08 -6.08
C ILE A 151 19.23 8.39 -5.84
N PRO A 152 19.96 8.69 -4.75
CA PRO A 152 21.20 8.00 -4.41
C PRO A 152 21.00 6.48 -4.30
N ASP A 153 21.97 5.70 -4.76
CA ASP A 153 21.89 4.23 -4.70
C ASP A 153 21.80 3.69 -3.26
N THR A 154 22.30 4.44 -2.27
CA THR A 154 22.17 4.11 -0.84
C THR A 154 20.75 4.30 -0.29
N ALA A 155 19.87 4.94 -1.06
CA ALA A 155 18.53 5.33 -0.67
C ALA A 155 17.45 4.62 -1.51
N LYS A 156 17.80 3.59 -2.27
CA LYS A 156 16.85 2.82 -3.09
C LYS A 156 17.26 1.37 -3.25
N ASP A 157 16.28 0.53 -3.52
CA ASP A 157 16.52 -0.82 -4.02
C ASP A 157 16.89 -0.78 -5.52
N ALA A 158 17.84 -1.60 -5.97
CA ALA A 158 18.32 -1.56 -7.35
C ALA A 158 17.25 -1.97 -8.39
N ASP A 159 16.34 -2.86 -7.99
CA ASP A 159 15.29 -3.41 -8.84
C ASP A 159 14.01 -2.55 -8.80
N GLY A 160 13.93 -1.58 -7.88
CA GLY A 160 12.82 -0.64 -7.78
C GLY A 160 11.76 -1.05 -6.76
N ALA A 161 12.04 -2.02 -5.88
CA ALA A 161 11.09 -2.45 -4.86
C ALA A 161 10.77 -1.34 -3.84
N TYR A 162 11.73 -0.45 -3.55
CA TYR A 162 11.52 0.73 -2.72
C TYR A 162 12.53 1.83 -3.07
N TYR A 163 12.23 3.05 -2.63
CA TYR A 163 13.14 4.18 -2.57
C TYR A 163 12.73 5.09 -1.42
N ALA A 164 13.69 5.82 -0.83
CA ALA A 164 13.40 6.82 0.18
C ALA A 164 12.83 8.08 -0.48
N ASP A 165 11.67 8.53 -0.01
CA ASP A 165 11.00 9.75 -0.45
C ASP A 165 11.46 10.98 0.36
N TYR A 166 11.80 10.81 1.64
CA TYR A 166 12.48 11.80 2.47
C TYR A 166 13.46 11.16 3.48
N THR A 167 14.19 12.00 4.21
CA THR A 167 15.06 11.57 5.31
C THR A 167 14.85 12.48 6.52
N GLY A 168 15.13 11.96 7.71
CA GLY A 168 15.04 12.69 8.96
C GLY A 168 16.31 12.55 9.78
N ILE A 169 16.62 13.58 10.56
CA ILE A 169 17.69 13.56 11.56
C ILE A 169 17.04 13.74 12.91
N MET A 170 17.27 12.77 13.81
CA MET A 170 16.77 12.87 15.19
C MET A 170 17.33 14.13 15.84
N SER A 171 16.43 14.96 16.37
CA SER A 171 16.76 16.25 16.96
C SER A 171 16.09 16.37 18.33
N VAL A 172 16.72 17.10 19.25
CA VAL A 172 16.14 17.41 20.57
C VAL A 172 15.54 18.81 20.51
N GLY A 173 14.24 18.90 20.76
CA GLY A 173 13.52 20.18 20.90
C GLY A 173 13.16 20.44 22.36
N TRP A 174 13.34 21.67 22.83
CA TRP A 174 12.95 22.09 24.17
C TRP A 174 12.29 23.47 24.16
N ASN A 175 11.60 23.80 25.24
CA ASN A 175 11.03 25.12 25.45
C ASN A 175 12.07 26.05 26.11
N ALA A 176 12.66 26.95 25.33
CA ALA A 176 13.71 27.86 25.81
C ALA A 176 13.21 28.83 26.90
N ASP A 177 11.94 29.27 26.86
CA ASP A 177 11.39 30.17 27.88
C ASP A 177 11.32 29.51 29.25
N LYS A 178 11.13 28.19 29.28
CA LYS A 178 10.99 27.41 30.51
C LYS A 178 12.33 26.86 31.01
N TYR A 179 13.22 26.47 30.11
CA TYR A 179 14.43 25.71 30.44
C TYR A 179 15.74 26.46 30.15
N GLY A 180 15.68 27.64 29.53
CA GLY A 180 16.87 28.40 29.13
C GLY A 180 17.54 27.85 27.86
N GLU A 181 18.75 28.30 27.61
CA GLU A 181 19.58 27.82 26.51
C GLU A 181 20.20 26.45 26.87
N ILE A 182 19.95 25.45 26.03
CA ILE A 182 20.60 24.14 26.04
C ILE A 182 21.54 24.11 24.83
N ASN A 183 22.83 23.88 25.06
CA ASN A 183 23.89 23.95 24.05
C ASN A 183 24.54 22.59 23.76
N SER A 184 24.28 21.58 24.59
CA SER A 184 24.81 20.23 24.45
C SER A 184 23.79 19.15 24.86
N LEU A 185 24.03 17.89 24.49
CA LEU A 185 23.20 16.76 24.95
C LEU A 185 23.45 16.38 26.42
N ASP A 186 24.55 16.86 27.00
CA ASP A 186 24.93 16.59 28.39
C ASP A 186 24.40 17.66 29.37
N ASP A 187 23.80 18.74 28.84
CA ASP A 187 23.15 19.82 29.61
C ASP A 187 21.82 19.36 30.23
#